data_AF-A0A212QSD3-F1
#
_entry.id   AF-A0A212QSD3-F1
#
_cell.length_a   1.000
_cell.length_b   1.000
_cell.length_c   1.000
_cell.angle_alpha   90.00
_cell.angle_beta   90.00
_cell.angle_gamma   90.00
#
_symmetry.space_group_name_H-M   'P 1'
#
loop_
_entity.id
_entity.type
_entity.pdbx_description
1 polymer ?
#
loop_
_entity_poly.entity_id
_entity_poly.type
_entity_poly.pdbx_seq_one_letter_code
_entity_poly.pdbx_strand_id
1 'polypeptide(L)'
;MAGRGRSGWHSSPHEYAIETFLINVQGCLALPGRQRIGWIGTSMGRLMGMALAVVRPEAVRSPVLNDIGLFFWRRLLHRLPFVGEDPVFTDVRAVETHLCRVYVGFGALSEWKWQHLARHSIRHDQNAQLRLYDDPAIGQEFKSIEGVIDL
;
A
#
# COMPACT_ATOMS: atom_id res chain seq x y z
N MET A 1 -5.01 0.04 5.46
CA MET A 1 -3.79 -0.10 6.31
C MET A 1 -3.45 1.28 6.82
N ALA A 2 -2.87 1.40 8.00
CA ALA A 2 -2.44 2.69 8.52
C ALA A 2 -1.56 3.45 7.51
N GLY A 3 -1.69 4.78 7.49
CA GLY A 3 -1.00 5.66 6.55
C GLY A 3 -1.53 5.63 5.12
N ARG A 4 -2.61 4.90 4.81
CA ARG A 4 -3.16 4.76 3.45
C ARG A 4 -4.68 4.94 3.43
N GLY A 5 -5.19 5.63 2.41
CA GLY A 5 -6.62 5.90 2.27
C GLY A 5 -7.15 6.72 3.44
N ARG A 6 -8.30 6.31 3.98
CA ARG A 6 -8.94 6.95 5.15
C ARG A 6 -8.48 6.37 6.50
N SER A 7 -7.51 5.45 6.51
CA SER A 7 -6.95 4.95 7.77
C SER A 7 -6.11 6.02 8.45
N GLY A 8 -6.04 5.99 9.78
CA GLY A 8 -5.18 6.89 10.56
C GLY A 8 -3.70 6.73 10.21
N TRP A 9 -2.93 7.76 10.52
CA TRP A 9 -1.49 7.83 10.30
C TRP A 9 -0.76 7.56 11.61
N HIS A 10 0.39 6.89 11.53
CA HIS A 10 1.23 6.64 12.69
C HIS A 10 2.08 7.87 13.03
N SER A 11 2.35 8.07 14.33
CA SER A 11 3.20 9.17 14.79
C SER A 11 4.68 8.92 14.50
N SER A 12 5.08 7.64 14.42
CA SER A 12 6.45 7.21 14.13
C SER A 12 6.52 6.52 12.77
N PRO A 13 7.44 6.92 11.87
CA PRO A 13 7.65 6.24 10.59
C PRO A 13 7.96 4.74 10.72
N HIS A 14 8.67 4.35 11.79
CA HIS A 14 9.05 2.95 12.06
C HIS A 14 7.85 2.02 12.32
N GLU A 15 6.67 2.58 12.60
CA GLU A 15 5.45 1.79 12.75
C GLU A 15 4.90 1.33 11.39
N TYR A 16 5.40 1.87 10.26
CA TYR A 16 5.07 1.42 8.91
C TYR A 16 5.80 0.12 8.50
N ALA A 17 5.73 -0.88 9.37
CA ALA A 17 6.37 -2.18 9.24
C ALA A 17 5.35 -3.32 9.07
N ILE A 18 5.80 -4.44 8.50
CA ILE A 18 4.94 -5.61 8.21
C ILE A 18 4.32 -6.16 9.50
N GLU A 19 5.08 -6.19 10.59
CA GLU A 19 4.71 -6.67 11.91
C GLU A 19 3.53 -5.86 12.46
N THR A 20 3.62 -4.53 12.41
CA THR A 20 2.53 -3.62 12.80
C THR A 20 1.29 -3.85 11.96
N PHE A 21 1.46 -4.00 10.64
CA PHE A 21 0.33 -4.26 9.75
C PHE A 21 -0.32 -5.63 10.00
N LEU A 22 0.45 -6.65 10.38
CA LEU A 22 -0.08 -7.96 10.75
C LEU A 22 -0.89 -7.90 12.04
N ILE A 23 -0.46 -7.12 13.04
CA ILE A 23 -1.26 -6.89 14.25
C ILE A 23 -2.61 -6.26 13.88
N ASN A 24 -2.62 -5.25 13.01
CA ASN A 24 -3.85 -4.61 12.55
C ASN A 24 -4.80 -5.60 11.85
N VAL A 25 -4.28 -6.46 10.97
CA VAL A 25 -5.07 -7.51 10.29
C VAL A 25 -5.63 -8.51 11.28
N GLN A 26 -4.82 -8.98 12.24
CA GLN A 26 -5.28 -9.91 13.28
C GLN A 26 -6.40 -9.31 14.14
N GLY A 27 -6.32 -8.02 14.46
CA GLY A 27 -7.41 -7.28 15.11
C GLY A 27 -8.71 -7.32 14.29
N CYS A 28 -8.64 -7.16 12.96
CA CYS A 28 -9.81 -7.30 12.09
C CYS A 28 -10.38 -8.73 12.06
N LEU A 29 -9.52 -9.75 12.12
CA LEU A 29 -9.93 -11.17 12.11
C LEU A 29 -10.53 -11.62 13.45
N ALA A 30 -10.21 -10.94 14.54
CA ALA A 30 -10.81 -11.19 15.85
C ALA A 30 -12.30 -10.79 15.91
N LEU A 31 -12.79 -10.00 14.95
CA LEU A 31 -14.19 -9.63 14.87
C LEU A 31 -15.07 -10.83 14.45
N PRO A 32 -16.31 -10.94 14.96
CA PRO A 32 -17.21 -12.04 14.62
C PRO A 32 -17.42 -12.21 13.11
N GLY A 33 -17.35 -13.46 12.64
CA GLY A 33 -17.59 -13.84 11.24
C GLY A 33 -16.39 -13.65 10.30
N ARG A 34 -15.22 -13.25 10.82
CA ARG A 34 -14.02 -12.98 10.01
C ARG A 34 -12.84 -13.91 10.33
N GLN A 35 -13.07 -14.98 11.09
CA GLN A 35 -11.99 -15.85 11.57
C GLN A 35 -11.29 -16.64 10.45
N ARG A 36 -11.94 -16.76 9.27
CA ARG A 36 -11.37 -17.41 8.09
C ARG A 36 -11.74 -16.64 6.82
N ILE A 37 -10.75 -16.24 6.03
CA ILE A 37 -10.90 -15.36 4.87
C ILE A 37 -10.22 -15.90 3.62
N GLY A 38 -10.71 -15.48 2.45
CA GLY A 38 -9.92 -15.47 1.22
C GLY A 38 -8.99 -14.26 1.23
N TRP A 39 -7.78 -14.39 0.69
CA TRP A 39 -6.80 -13.31 0.67
C TRP A 39 -6.45 -12.94 -0.77
N ILE A 40 -6.48 -11.65 -1.10
CA ILE A 40 -5.96 -11.13 -2.36
C ILE A 40 -4.97 -10.03 -2.03
N GLY A 41 -3.69 -10.26 -2.34
CA GLY A 41 -2.61 -9.35 -1.99
C GLY A 41 -1.83 -8.90 -3.23
N THR A 42 -1.71 -7.60 -3.43
CA THR A 42 -0.81 -7.01 -4.45
C THR A 42 0.40 -6.40 -3.77
N SER A 43 1.61 -6.66 -4.30
CA SER A 43 2.87 -6.14 -3.74
C SER A 43 3.03 -6.47 -2.24
N MET A 44 3.16 -5.47 -1.36
CA MET A 44 3.22 -5.65 0.11
C MET A 44 2.06 -6.50 0.66
N GLY A 45 0.87 -6.43 0.05
CA GLY A 45 -0.28 -7.25 0.43
C GLY A 45 -0.02 -8.76 0.29
N ARG A 46 0.88 -9.18 -0.61
CA ARG A 46 1.32 -10.58 -0.69
C ARG A 46 2.09 -10.99 0.56
N LEU A 47 3.08 -10.18 0.95
CA LEU A 47 3.94 -10.45 2.10
C LEU A 47 3.11 -10.58 3.37
N MET A 48 2.15 -9.69 3.54
CA MET A 48 1.19 -9.76 4.64
C MET A 48 0.36 -11.05 4.61
N GLY A 49 -0.11 -11.47 3.43
CA GLY A 49 -0.87 -12.73 3.29
C GLY A 49 -0.03 -13.97 3.59
N MET A 50 1.23 -13.99 3.15
CA MET A 50 2.18 -15.07 3.43
C MET A 50 2.50 -15.13 4.93
N ALA A 51 2.87 -13.99 5.53
CA ALA A 51 3.18 -13.92 6.94
C ALA A 51 1.95 -14.29 7.81
N LEU A 52 0.75 -13.82 7.44
CA LEU A 52 -0.49 -14.23 8.10
C LEU A 52 -0.74 -15.75 7.98
N ALA A 53 -0.49 -16.35 6.82
CA ALA A 53 -0.63 -17.79 6.64
C ALA A 53 0.39 -18.60 7.44
N VAL A 54 1.57 -18.04 7.74
CA VAL A 54 2.55 -18.66 8.65
C VAL A 54 2.07 -18.58 10.10
N VAL A 55 1.66 -17.40 10.56
CA VAL A 55 1.28 -17.20 11.98
C VAL A 55 -0.11 -17.76 12.32
N ARG A 56 -1.02 -17.82 11.34
CA ARG A 56 -2.42 -18.23 11.48
C ARG A 56 -2.93 -18.97 10.23
N PRO A 57 -2.40 -20.17 9.94
CA PRO A 57 -2.73 -20.93 8.72
C PRO A 57 -4.23 -21.21 8.58
N GLU A 58 -4.95 -21.38 9.69
CA GLU A 58 -6.40 -21.64 9.70
C GLU A 58 -7.23 -20.45 9.20
N ALA A 59 -6.66 -19.23 9.28
CA ALA A 59 -7.34 -18.00 8.90
C ALA A 59 -7.33 -17.73 7.39
N VAL A 60 -6.43 -18.34 6.62
CA VAL A 60 -6.26 -18.06 5.17
C VAL A 60 -6.67 -19.28 4.34
N ARG A 61 -7.78 -19.18 3.60
CA ARG A 61 -8.33 -20.32 2.83
C ARG A 61 -7.74 -20.47 1.42
N SER A 62 -7.55 -19.36 0.71
CA SER A 62 -7.12 -19.37 -0.70
C SER A 62 -6.46 -18.03 -1.03
N PRO A 63 -5.13 -17.91 -0.90
CA PRO A 63 -4.42 -16.67 -1.21
C PRO A 63 -4.20 -16.52 -2.72
N VAL A 64 -4.62 -15.38 -3.26
CA VAL A 64 -4.23 -14.89 -4.58
C VAL A 64 -3.15 -13.84 -4.39
N LEU A 65 -1.96 -14.13 -4.91
CA LEU A 65 -0.75 -13.35 -4.67
C LEU A 65 -0.32 -12.69 -5.98
N ASN A 66 -0.47 -11.37 -6.06
CA ASN A 66 -0.28 -10.61 -7.29
C ASN A 66 1.08 -9.86 -7.33
N ASP A 67 1.80 -10.06 -8.43
CA ASP A 67 2.79 -9.14 -9.02
C ASP A 67 4.17 -8.95 -8.35
N ILE A 68 4.64 -9.87 -7.51
CA ILE A 68 6.06 -9.92 -7.07
C ILE A 68 6.47 -11.42 -6.89
N GLY A 69 7.74 -11.78 -7.11
CA GLY A 69 8.34 -13.12 -6.86
C GLY A 69 8.88 -13.28 -5.41
N LEU A 70 9.36 -14.46 -4.98
CA LEU A 70 9.79 -14.68 -3.57
C LEU A 70 10.86 -13.68 -3.08
N PHE A 71 11.70 -13.18 -3.99
CA PHE A 71 12.80 -12.28 -3.66
C PHE A 71 12.46 -10.84 -4.04
N PHE A 72 12.56 -9.95 -3.06
CA PHE A 72 12.47 -8.51 -3.29
C PHE A 72 13.87 -7.89 -3.18
N TRP A 73 14.45 -7.57 -4.33
CA TRP A 73 15.76 -6.93 -4.39
C TRP A 73 15.63 -5.43 -4.10
N ARG A 74 16.49 -4.86 -3.25
CA ARG A 74 16.62 -3.41 -3.05
C ARG A 74 16.64 -2.61 -4.35
N ARG A 75 17.23 -3.16 -5.42
CA ARG A 75 17.25 -2.53 -6.75
C ARG A 75 15.84 -2.27 -7.33
N LEU A 76 14.83 -3.03 -6.92
CA LEU A 76 13.43 -2.83 -7.30
C LEU A 76 12.78 -1.65 -6.55
N LEU A 77 13.33 -1.22 -5.41
CA LEU A 77 12.86 -0.01 -4.70
C LEU A 77 13.06 1.25 -5.55
N HIS A 78 14.13 1.30 -6.36
CA HIS A 78 14.35 2.39 -7.33
C HIS A 78 13.25 2.48 -8.41
N ARG A 79 12.43 1.42 -8.57
CA ARG A 79 11.28 1.42 -9.49
C ARG A 79 9.99 1.96 -8.85
N LEU A 80 10.03 2.32 -7.57
CA LEU A 80 8.92 2.93 -6.84
C LEU A 80 9.28 4.34 -6.32
N PRO A 81 9.82 5.24 -7.18
CA PRO A 81 10.33 6.55 -6.73
C PRO A 81 9.27 7.44 -6.07
N PHE A 82 8.00 7.17 -6.35
CA PHE A 82 6.84 7.91 -5.87
C PHE A 82 6.46 7.61 -4.41
N VAL A 83 7.00 6.56 -3.80
CA VAL A 83 6.63 6.19 -2.42
C VAL A 83 7.16 7.24 -1.44
N GLY A 84 6.24 7.88 -0.72
CA GLY A 84 6.53 8.95 0.23
C GLY A 84 6.71 10.33 -0.38
N GLU A 85 6.46 10.50 -1.69
CA GLU A 85 6.28 11.84 -2.26
C GLU A 85 4.94 12.44 -1.77
N ASP A 86 4.92 13.75 -1.51
CA ASP A 86 3.71 14.48 -1.10
C ASP A 86 3.42 15.68 -2.03
N PRO A 87 3.16 15.42 -3.33
CA PRO A 87 2.86 16.47 -4.28
C PRO A 87 1.54 17.17 -3.95
N VAL A 88 1.53 18.48 -4.21
CA VAL A 88 0.31 19.29 -4.21
C VAL A 88 -0.24 19.37 -5.63
N PHE A 89 -1.54 19.17 -5.78
CA PHE A 89 -2.22 19.25 -7.05
C PHE A 89 -3.19 20.42 -7.12
N THR A 90 -3.36 20.97 -8.32
CA THR A 90 -4.30 22.05 -8.61
C THR A 90 -5.73 21.54 -8.73
N ASP A 91 -5.90 20.35 -9.29
CA ASP A 91 -7.19 19.73 -9.57
C ASP A 91 -7.04 18.19 -9.73
N VAL A 92 -8.18 17.51 -9.89
CA VAL A 92 -8.23 16.04 -10.06
C VAL A 92 -7.56 15.57 -11.35
N ARG A 93 -7.50 16.41 -12.40
CA ARG A 93 -6.88 16.05 -13.67
C ARG A 93 -5.35 16.06 -13.59
N ALA A 94 -4.79 16.98 -12.79
CA ALA A 94 -3.37 16.99 -12.46
C ALA A 94 -2.97 15.70 -11.70
N VAL A 95 -3.84 15.23 -10.81
CA VAL A 95 -3.65 13.95 -10.11
C VAL A 95 -3.69 12.79 -11.08
N GLU A 96 -4.71 12.72 -11.94
CA GLU A 96 -4.83 11.67 -12.97
C GLU A 96 -3.56 11.59 -13.82
N THR A 97 -3.08 12.73 -14.31
CA THR A 97 -1.83 12.83 -15.10
C THR A 97 -0.63 12.29 -14.33
N HIS A 98 -0.53 12.60 -13.04
CA HIS A 98 0.53 12.08 -12.17
C HIS A 98 0.42 10.56 -12.00
N LEU A 99 -0.76 10.02 -11.73
CA LEU A 99 -0.98 8.58 -11.56
C LEU A 99 -0.74 7.80 -12.86
N CYS A 100 -1.16 8.33 -14.01
CA CYS A 100 -0.86 7.75 -15.32
C CYS A 100 0.65 7.55 -15.53
N ARG A 101 1.45 8.56 -15.16
CA ARG A 101 2.91 8.52 -15.26
C ARG A 101 3.51 7.52 -14.28
N VAL A 102 3.04 7.54 -13.03
CA VAL A 102 3.60 6.74 -11.94
C VAL A 102 3.25 5.26 -12.05
N TYR A 103 2.03 4.96 -12.52
CA TYR A 103 1.52 3.58 -12.64
C TYR A 103 1.52 3.03 -14.06
N VAL A 104 2.28 3.63 -14.99
CA VAL A 104 2.35 3.19 -16.39
C VAL A 104 2.72 1.68 -16.54
N GLY A 105 3.46 1.13 -15.57
CA GLY A 105 3.85 -0.29 -15.56
C GLY A 105 2.78 -1.27 -15.06
N PHE A 106 1.66 -0.80 -14.51
CA PHE A 106 0.61 -1.65 -13.89
C PHE A 106 -0.45 -2.13 -14.89
N GLY A 107 -0.24 -1.90 -16.19
CA GLY A 107 -1.07 -2.39 -17.28
C GLY A 107 -1.92 -1.30 -17.95
N ALA A 108 -2.67 -1.71 -18.98
CA ALA A 108 -3.50 -0.81 -19.77
C ALA A 108 -4.82 -0.49 -19.05
N LEU A 109 -4.85 0.64 -18.36
CA LEU A 109 -6.05 1.19 -17.75
C LEU A 109 -6.78 2.09 -18.77
N SER A 110 -8.09 1.89 -18.91
CA SER A 110 -8.96 2.78 -19.71
C SER A 110 -9.08 4.16 -19.05
N GLU A 111 -9.50 5.18 -19.81
CA GLU A 111 -9.65 6.56 -19.30
C GLU A 111 -10.50 6.64 -18.03
N TRP A 112 -11.68 6.01 -18.00
CA TRP A 112 -12.49 5.89 -16.78
C TRP A 112 -11.61 5.44 -15.62
N LYS A 113 -10.82 4.36 -15.78
CA LYS A 113 -10.00 3.73 -14.73
C LYS A 113 -9.00 4.69 -14.11
N TRP A 114 -8.42 5.55 -14.92
CA TRP A 114 -7.57 6.62 -14.43
C TRP A 114 -8.36 7.67 -13.64
N GLN A 115 -9.50 8.13 -14.14
CA GLN A 115 -10.34 9.09 -13.43
C GLN A 115 -10.84 8.56 -12.07
N HIS A 116 -11.24 7.29 -12.02
CA HIS A 116 -11.68 6.65 -10.77
C HIS A 116 -10.53 6.54 -9.78
N LEU A 117 -9.35 6.11 -10.23
CA LEU A 117 -8.17 6.04 -9.37
C LEU A 117 -7.83 7.43 -8.81
N ALA A 118 -7.77 8.46 -9.67
CA ALA A 118 -7.51 9.84 -9.26
C ALA A 118 -8.50 10.34 -8.19
N ARG A 119 -9.81 10.12 -8.39
CA ARG A 119 -10.85 10.54 -7.44
C ARG A 119 -10.75 9.84 -6.08
N HIS A 120 -10.30 8.59 -6.07
CA HIS A 120 -10.19 7.80 -4.84
C HIS A 120 -8.81 7.85 -4.18
N SER A 121 -7.82 8.45 -4.85
CA SER A 121 -6.45 8.61 -4.33
C SER A 121 -6.18 9.97 -3.68
N ILE A 122 -7.14 10.89 -3.62
CA ILE A 122 -6.92 12.28 -3.20
C ILE A 122 -7.63 12.69 -1.92
N ARG A 123 -6.97 13.53 -1.14
CA ARG A 123 -7.49 14.21 0.04
C ARG A 123 -7.30 15.72 -0.07
N HIS A 124 -8.10 16.47 0.67
CA HIS A 124 -7.80 17.86 0.99
C HIS A 124 -6.93 17.91 2.26
N ASP A 125 -5.87 18.70 2.24
CA ASP A 125 -5.09 19.01 3.44
C ASP A 125 -5.73 20.15 4.26
N GLN A 126 -5.05 20.57 5.33
CA GLN A 126 -5.53 21.64 6.21
C GLN A 126 -5.67 23.00 5.51
N ASN A 127 -4.98 23.19 4.38
CA ASN A 127 -5.02 24.38 3.55
C ASN A 127 -5.96 24.20 2.34
N ALA A 128 -6.83 23.18 2.37
CA ALA A 128 -7.73 22.79 1.29
C ALA A 128 -7.03 22.38 -0.02
N GLN A 129 -5.72 22.13 -0.01
CA GLN A 129 -4.97 21.69 -1.18
C GLN A 129 -5.17 20.20 -1.44
N LEU A 130 -5.18 19.80 -2.72
CA LEU A 130 -5.27 18.39 -3.10
C LEU A 130 -3.92 17.70 -2.94
N ARG A 131 -3.91 16.59 -2.20
CA ARG A 131 -2.76 15.71 -1.96
C ARG A 131 -3.16 14.25 -2.10
N LEU A 132 -2.19 13.33 -2.16
CA LEU A 132 -2.48 11.90 -2.16
C LEU A 132 -2.91 11.40 -0.77
N TYR A 133 -3.69 10.31 -0.75
CA TYR A 133 -4.13 9.57 0.45
C TYR A 133 -3.05 8.63 1.00
N ASP A 134 -1.78 9.02 0.94
CA ASP A 134 -0.67 8.26 1.52
C ASP A 134 0.10 9.16 2.49
N ASP A 135 0.47 8.61 3.64
CA ASP A 135 1.35 9.30 4.59
C ASP A 135 2.77 9.37 4.01
N PRO A 136 3.34 10.57 3.82
CA PRO A 136 4.71 10.74 3.32
C PRO A 136 5.77 10.02 4.18
N ALA A 137 5.50 9.83 5.48
CA ALA A 137 6.40 9.11 6.39
C ALA A 137 6.61 7.64 6.02
N ILE A 138 5.71 7.02 5.25
CA ILE A 138 5.90 5.66 4.71
C ILE A 138 7.19 5.58 3.89
N GLY A 139 7.53 6.63 3.13
CA GLY A 139 8.75 6.65 2.33
C GLY A 139 10.03 6.76 3.15
N GLN A 140 9.97 7.14 4.43
CA GLN A 140 11.15 7.18 5.31
C GLN A 140 11.57 5.77 5.68
N GLU A 141 10.62 4.92 6.09
CA GLU A 141 10.87 3.50 6.37
C GLU A 141 11.20 2.73 5.08
N PHE A 142 10.60 3.11 3.95
CA PHE A 142 10.94 2.49 2.66
C PHE A 142 12.41 2.74 2.24
N LYS A 143 13.01 3.84 2.72
CA LYS A 143 14.41 4.19 2.46
C LYS A 143 15.40 3.57 3.46
N SER A 144 14.95 3.19 4.65
CA SER A 144 15.78 2.51 5.67
C SER A 144 15.99 1.03 5.41
N ILE A 145 15.22 0.41 4.51
CA ILE A 145 15.39 -1.00 4.13
C ILE A 145 16.75 -1.22 3.44
N GLU A 146 17.66 -1.92 4.14
CA GLU A 146 18.96 -2.36 3.62
C GLU A 146 18.96 -3.84 3.24
N GLY A 147 19.72 -4.20 2.20
CA GLY A 147 20.00 -5.61 1.85
C GLY A 147 18.93 -6.34 1.02
N VAL A 148 18.99 -7.68 1.06
CA VAL A 148 17.93 -8.58 0.59
C VAL A 148 17.02 -8.82 1.77
N ILE A 149 15.72 -8.53 1.63
CA ILE A 149 14.74 -9.01 2.60
C ILE A 149 14.54 -10.49 2.29
N ASP A 150 15.15 -11.34 3.11
CA ASP A 150 14.84 -12.77 3.15
C ASP A 150 13.61 -12.95 4.05
N LEU A 151 12.59 -13.66 3.56
CA LEU A 151 11.30 -13.87 4.23
C LEU A 151 11.17 -15.31 4.68
#